data_AF-A0A662C9W8-F1
#
_entry.id   AF-A0A662C9W8-F1
#
_cell.length_a   1.000
_cell.length_b   1.000
_cell.length_c   1.000
_cell.angle_alpha   90.00
_cell.angle_beta   90.00
_cell.angle_gamma   90.00
#
_symmetry.space_group_name_H-M   'P 1'
#
loop_
_entity.id
_entity.type
_entity.pdbx_description
1 polymer ?
#
loop_
_entity_poly.entity_id
_entity_poly.type
_entity_poly.pdbx_seq_one_letter_code
_entity_poly.pdbx_strand_id
1 'polypeptide(L)' 'MQCREHCGACCIAPSISSPIPGMPRGKPGGVPCIHLSSDYRCLIFDDPRRPKVCD' A
#
# COMPACT_ATOMS: atom_id res chain seq x y z
N MET A 1 -7.68 -7.21 5.15
CA MET A 1 -6.66 -7.86 6.03
C MET A 1 -6.48 -6.91 7.20
N GLN A 2 -6.55 -7.36 8.46
CA GLN A 2 -6.39 -6.40 9.59
C GLN A 2 -5.04 -5.69 9.49
N CYS A 3 -5.08 -4.36 9.34
CA CYS A 3 -3.86 -3.57 9.25
C CYS A 3 -3.12 -3.65 10.59
N ARG A 4 -1.84 -3.98 10.52
CA ARG A 4 -0.92 -3.91 11.65
C ARG A 4 -0.09 -2.64 11.45
N GLU A 5 -0.31 -1.66 12.30
CA GLU A 5 0.48 -0.42 12.30
C GLU A 5 1.98 -0.73 12.37
N HIS A 6 2.79 0.07 11.69
CA HIS A 6 4.25 -0.07 11.64
C HIS A 6 4.77 -1.39 11.02
N CYS A 7 3.95 -2.22 10.36
CA CYS A 7 4.44 -3.47 9.76
C CYS A 7 4.93 -3.35 8.31
N GLY A 8 4.36 -2.43 7.51
CA GLY A 8 4.67 -2.29 6.07
C GLY A 8 4.39 -3.50 5.18
N ALA A 9 3.88 -4.62 5.72
CA ALA A 9 3.81 -5.90 5.03
C ALA A 9 2.95 -5.84 3.76
N CYS A 10 1.74 -5.30 3.85
CA CYS A 10 0.86 -5.12 2.69
C CYS A 10 1.39 -4.08 1.69
N CYS A 11 2.20 -3.12 2.14
CA CYS A 11 2.81 -2.11 1.28
C CYS A 11 4.05 -2.64 0.54
N ILE A 12 4.73 -3.66 1.03
CA ILE A 12 5.98 -4.17 0.45
C ILE A 12 5.76 -5.53 -0.22
N ALA A 13 5.21 -6.52 0.49
CA ALA A 13 5.23 -7.92 0.07
C ALA A 13 4.34 -8.25 -1.15
N PRO A 14 3.04 -7.90 -1.18
CA PRO A 14 2.15 -8.38 -2.23
C PRO A 14 2.44 -7.72 -3.57
N SER A 15 2.22 -8.48 -4.65
CA SER A 15 2.07 -7.91 -5.99
C SER A 15 0.63 -7.47 -6.17
N ILE A 16 0.42 -6.20 -6.51
CA ILE A 16 -0.88 -5.58 -6.76
C ILE A 16 -0.93 -5.23 -8.24
N SER A 17 -1.78 -5.88 -9.01
CA SER A 17 -1.97 -5.60 -10.44
C SER A 17 -2.97 -4.46 -10.71
N SER A 18 -3.80 -4.12 -9.72
CA SER A 18 -4.75 -3.01 -9.82
C SER A 18 -4.08 -1.65 -9.61
N PRO A 19 -4.62 -0.57 -10.19
CA PRO A 19 -4.07 0.77 -9.99
C PRO A 19 -4.09 1.21 -8.52
N ILE A 20 -3.02 1.87 -8.10
CA ILE A 20 -2.90 2.60 -6.83
C ILE A 20 -2.69 4.08 -7.19
N PRO A 21 -3.16 5.06 -6.40
CA PRO A 21 -2.84 6.47 -6.64
C PRO A 21 -1.33 6.65 -6.82
N GLY A 22 -0.90 7.26 -7.93
CA GLY A 22 0.51 7.41 -8.30
C GLY A 22 1.26 6.14 -8.77
N MET A 23 0.62 4.96 -8.76
CA MET A 23 1.13 3.73 -9.38
C MET A 23 0.06 3.12 -10.31
N PRO A 24 -0.10 3.65 -11.55
CA PRO A 24 -1.22 3.27 -12.44
C PRO A 24 -1.15 1.83 -12.95
N ARG A 25 0.05 1.22 -12.98
CA ARG A 25 0.25 -0.20 -13.34
C ARG A 25 0.27 -1.13 -12.12
N GLY A 26 -0.13 -0.63 -10.96
CA GLY A 26 -0.05 -1.33 -9.69
C GLY A 26 1.36 -1.35 -9.10
N LYS A 27 1.60 -2.28 -8.18
CA LYS A 27 2.81 -2.38 -7.35
C LYS A 27 3.40 -3.78 -7.43
N PRO A 28 4.64 -3.95 -7.91
CA PRO A 28 5.32 -5.24 -7.85
C PRO A 28 5.49 -5.75 -6.39
N GLY A 29 5.54 -7.07 -6.23
CA GLY A 29 5.90 -7.67 -4.95
C GLY A 29 7.35 -7.37 -4.56
N GLY A 30 7.59 -7.13 -3.27
CA GLY A 30 8.89 -6.73 -2.75
C GLY A 30 9.26 -5.25 -2.97
N VAL A 31 8.50 -4.52 -3.80
CA VAL A 31 8.69 -3.08 -4.00
C VAL A 31 7.83 -2.30 -3.01
N PRO A 32 8.41 -1.38 -2.21
CA PRO A 32 7.65 -0.49 -1.35
C PRO A 32 6.65 0.36 -2.14
N CYS A 33 5.41 0.42 -1.67
CA CYS A 33 4.40 1.35 -2.18
C CYS A 33 4.88 2.80 -2.00
N ILE A 34 4.56 3.69 -2.95
CA ILE A 34 4.91 5.11 -2.85
C ILE A 34 4.27 5.82 -1.64
N HIS A 35 3.20 5.25 -1.08
CA HIS A 35 2.50 5.76 0.09
C HIS A 35 2.99 5.16 1.41
N LEU A 36 4.05 4.35 1.40
CA LEU A 36 4.64 3.85 2.63
C LEU A 36 5.53 4.94 3.24
N SER A 37 5.22 5.36 4.46
CA SER A 37 6.05 6.30 5.21
C SER A 37 7.31 5.62 5.77
N SER A 38 8.27 6.42 6.23
CA SER A 38 9.46 5.95 6.94
C SER A 38 9.14 5.16 8.21
N ASP A 39 7.99 5.41 8.83
CA ASP A 39 7.54 4.70 10.04
C ASP A 39 6.73 3.43 9.72
N TYR A 40 6.76 2.96 8.47
CA TYR A 40 5.98 1.81 8.02
C TYR A 40 4.46 1.97 8.19
N ARG A 41 3.96 3.19 8.00
CA ARG A 41 2.52 3.52 7.97
C ARG A 41 2.07 3.88 6.56
N CYS A 42 0.82 3.58 6.22
CA CYS A 42 0.23 3.99 4.95
C CYS A 42 -0.19 5.47 5.03
N LEU A 43 0.39 6.32 4.19
CA LEU A 43 0.10 7.77 4.15
C LEU A 43 -1.34 8.09 3.70
N ILE A 44 -1.99 7.14 3.03
CA ILE A 44 -3.37 7.27 2.55
C ILE A 44 -4.32 6.34 3.31
N PHE A 45 -4.02 5.98 4.57
CA PHE A 45 -4.79 5.00 5.33
C PHE A 45 -6.29 5.36 5.41
N ASP A 46 -6.60 6.62 5.72
CA ASP A 46 -7.95 7.17 5.84
C ASP A 46 -8.41 7.95 4.59
N ASP A 47 -7.61 7.93 3.51
CA ASP A 47 -7.97 8.63 2.28
C ASP A 47 -8.99 7.79 1.47
N PRO A 48 -10.09 8.39 0.97
CA PRO A 48 -11.08 7.67 0.18
C PRO A 48 -10.54 7.10 -1.14
N ARG A 49 -9.37 7.56 -1.60
CA ARG A 49 -8.67 7.02 -2.78
C ARG A 49 -7.84 5.78 -2.48
N ARG A 50 -7.75 5.35 -1.21
CA ARG A 50 -7.10 4.09 -0.84
C ARG A 50 -7.77 2.93 -1.59
N PRO A 51 -7.00 2.12 -2.34
CA PRO A 51 -7.56 1.01 -3.08
C PRO A 51 -8.20 -0.03 -2.15
N LYS A 52 -9.37 -0.55 -2.53
CA LYS A 52 -10.09 -1.61 -1.79
C LYS A 52 -9.27 -2.88 -1.55
N VAL A 53 -8.27 -3.15 -2.39
CA VAL A 53 -7.35 -4.30 -2.22
C VAL A 53 -6.42 -4.12 -1.00
N CYS A 54 -6.28 -2.89 -0.51
CA CYS A 54 -5.45 -2.56 0.65
C CYS A 54 -6.23 -2.56 1.98
N ASP A 55 -7.54 -2.82 1.98
CA ASP A 55 -8.37 -2.94 3.20
C ASP A 55 -8.19 -4.30 3.92
#